data_AF-F5YVD9-F1
#
_entry.id   AF-F5YVD9-F1
#
_cell.length_a   1.000
_cell.length_b   1.000
_cell.length_c   1.000
_cell.angle_alpha   90.00
_cell.angle_beta   90.00
_cell.angle_gamma   90.00
#
_symmetry.space_group_name_H-M   'P 1'
#
loop_
_entity.id
_entity.type
_entity.pdbx_description
1 polymer ?
#
loop_
_entity_poly.entity_id
_entity_poly.type
_entity_poly.pdbx_seq_one_letter_code
_entity_poly.pdbx_strand_id
1 'polypeptide(L)' 'MTAGLAAAAAPTTGVVPPAADMVSAMTAAQFATHAQLFQQVSAQAAAVHQQIVATLSGNSNAYALTEAANAASAG' A
#
# COMPACT_ATOMS: atom_id res chain seq x y z
N MET A 1 4.30 0.89 5.24
CA MET A 1 3.36 0.08 4.43
C MET A 1 4.06 -0.75 3.35
N THR A 2 5.09 -0.23 2.65
CA THR A 2 5.67 -0.89 1.46
C THR A 2 6.72 -1.98 1.72
N ALA A 3 7.36 -2.02 2.89
CA ALA A 3 8.43 -2.99 3.18
C ALA A 3 7.97 -4.46 3.09
N GLY A 4 6.81 -4.79 3.64
CA GLY A 4 6.25 -6.15 3.56
C GLY A 4 5.86 -6.55 2.13
N LEU A 5 5.34 -5.60 1.35
CA LEU A 5 5.00 -5.81 -0.06
C LEU A 5 6.25 -6.13 -0.89
N ALA A 6 7.32 -5.37 -0.68
CA ALA A 6 8.61 -5.60 -1.34
C ALA A 6 9.22 -6.96 -0.97
N ALA A 7 9.17 -7.34 0.31
CA ALA A 7 9.65 -8.64 0.77
C ALA A 7 8.86 -9.81 0.17
N ALA A 8 7.55 -9.64 -0.01
CA ALA A 8 6.68 -10.67 -0.58
C ALA A 8 6.77 -10.77 -2.12
N ALA A 9 7.30 -9.76 -2.82
CA ALA A 9 7.26 -9.69 -4.28
C ALA A 9 7.98 -10.87 -4.94
N ALA A 10 9.26 -11.11 -4.59
CA ALA A 10 10.04 -12.21 -5.16
C ALA A 10 9.46 -13.61 -4.89
N PRO A 11 9.13 -14.01 -3.65
CA PRO A 11 8.62 -15.35 -3.39
C PRO A 11 7.23 -15.62 -3.99
N THR A 12 6.41 -14.58 -4.20
CA THR A 12 5.05 -14.75 -4.78
C THR A 12 5.04 -14.73 -6.31
N THR A 13 6.01 -14.09 -6.95
CA THR A 13 6.13 -14.06 -8.42
C THR A 13 6.99 -15.20 -8.97
N GLY A 14 7.87 -15.75 -8.14
CA GLY A 14 8.77 -16.86 -8.47
C GLY A 14 8.23 -18.25 -8.16
N VAL A 15 6.90 -18.45 -8.15
CA VAL A 15 6.29 -19.76 -7.89
C VAL A 15 6.72 -20.75 -8.99
N VAL A 16 7.31 -21.86 -8.58
CA VAL A 16 7.78 -22.91 -9.49
C VAL A 16 6.64 -23.91 -9.76
N PRO A 17 6.45 -24.39 -10.99
CA PRO A 17 5.48 -25.45 -11.29
C PRO A 17 5.71 -26.70 -10.43
N PRO A 18 4.67 -27.28 -9.81
CA PRO A 18 4.82 -28.48 -8.98
C PRO A 18 5.15 -29.75 -9.78
N ALA A 19 4.87 -29.76 -11.08
CA ALA A 19 5.22 -30.82 -12.02
C ALA A 19 5.49 -30.27 -13.43
N ALA A 20 5.99 -31.11 -14.33
CA ALA A 20 6.41 -30.73 -15.70
C ALA A 20 5.24 -30.62 -16.70
N ASP A 21 4.02 -30.90 -16.28
CA ASP A 21 2.85 -30.82 -17.15
C ASP A 21 2.42 -29.37 -17.41
N MET A 22 1.67 -29.18 -18.50
CA MET A 22 1.20 -27.86 -18.92
C MET A 22 0.28 -27.20 -17.88
N VAL A 23 -0.53 -27.96 -17.15
CA VAL A 23 -1.46 -27.41 -16.15
C VAL A 23 -0.66 -26.83 -14.99
N SER A 24 0.33 -27.56 -14.48
CA SER A 24 1.26 -27.06 -13.46
C SER A 24 1.98 -25.79 -13.89
N ALA A 25 2.46 -25.73 -15.13
CA ALA A 25 3.12 -24.53 -15.68
C ALA A 25 2.16 -23.33 -15.76
N MET A 26 0.94 -23.54 -16.25
CA MET A 26 -0.08 -22.49 -16.33
C MET A 26 -0.52 -22.01 -14.95
N THR A 27 -0.68 -22.90 -13.98
CA THR A 27 -1.03 -22.52 -12.60
C THR A 27 0.07 -21.66 -11.98
N ALA A 28 1.35 -22.02 -12.12
CA ALA A 28 2.46 -21.20 -11.65
C ALA A 28 2.48 -19.80 -12.32
N ALA A 29 2.26 -19.74 -13.64
CA ALA A 29 2.18 -18.48 -14.37
C ALA A 29 0.98 -17.60 -13.92
N GLN A 30 -0.15 -18.22 -13.58
CA GLN A 30 -1.32 -17.52 -13.05
C GLN A 30 -1.04 -16.91 -11.66
N PHE A 31 -0.32 -17.63 -10.79
CA PHE A 31 0.13 -17.09 -9.50
C PHE A 31 1.07 -15.90 -9.70
N ALA A 32 2.05 -16.03 -10.61
CA ALA A 32 2.97 -14.93 -10.90
C ALA A 32 2.24 -13.69 -11.42
N THR A 33 1.27 -13.88 -12.32
CA THR A 33 0.44 -12.79 -12.84
C THR A 33 -0.39 -12.13 -11.74
N HIS A 34 -1.03 -12.92 -10.88
CA HIS A 34 -1.81 -12.40 -9.76
C HIS A 34 -0.93 -11.63 -8.77
N ALA A 35 0.26 -12.14 -8.46
CA ALA A 35 1.21 -11.47 -7.59
C ALA A 35 1.67 -10.11 -8.17
N GLN A 36 1.95 -10.04 -9.48
CA GLN A 36 2.27 -8.77 -10.15
C GLN A 36 1.14 -7.75 -10.02
N LEU A 37 -0.11 -8.16 -10.28
CA LEU A 37 -1.28 -7.29 -10.13
C LEU A 37 -1.47 -6.83 -8.68
N PHE A 38 -1.30 -7.74 -7.72
CA PHE A 38 -1.37 -7.42 -6.30
C PHE A 38 -0.36 -6.34 -5.90
N GLN A 39 0.88 -6.42 -6.41
CA GLN A 39 1.91 -5.41 -6.16
C GLN A 39 1.52 -4.04 -6.74
N GLN A 40 0.97 -4.01 -7.96
CA GLN A 40 0.51 -2.76 -8.59
C GLN A 40 -0.62 -2.10 -7.79
N VAL A 41 -1.64 -2.87 -7.41
CA VAL A 41 -2.77 -2.37 -6.61
C VAL A 41 -2.29 -1.91 -5.23
N SER A 42 -1.37 -2.65 -4.61
CA SER A 42 -0.82 -2.29 -3.30
C SER A 42 0.00 -1.01 -3.34
N ALA A 43 0.69 -0.72 -4.44
CA ALA A 43 1.37 0.57 -4.65
C ALA A 43 0.36 1.74 -4.70
N GLN A 44 -0.77 1.55 -5.38
CA GLN A 44 -1.84 2.55 -5.41
C GLN A 44 -2.46 2.75 -4.02
N ALA A 45 -2.71 1.67 -3.28
CA ALA A 45 -3.20 1.74 -1.91
C ALA A 45 -2.23 2.49 -0.98
N ALA A 46 -0.92 2.30 -1.14
CA ALA A 46 0.10 3.02 -0.37
C ALA A 46 0.09 4.52 -0.66
N ALA A 47 -0.12 4.93 -1.92
CA ALA A 47 -0.25 6.34 -2.29
C ALA A 47 -1.51 6.98 -1.66
N VAL A 48 -2.65 6.29 -1.72
CA VAL A 48 -3.90 6.74 -1.08
C VAL A 48 -3.72 6.87 0.43
N HIS A 49 -3.08 5.89 1.09
CA HIS A 49 -2.78 5.98 2.51
C HIS A 49 -1.93 7.21 2.86
N GLN A 50 -0.90 7.53 2.06
CA GLN A 50 -0.09 8.73 2.25
C GLN A 50 -0.92 10.01 2.15
N GLN A 51 -1.83 10.10 1.18
CA GLN A 51 -2.73 11.25 1.02
C GLN A 51 -3.67 11.42 2.22
N ILE A 52 -4.22 10.32 2.74
CA ILE A 52 -5.07 10.34 3.94
C ILE A 52 -4.27 10.87 5.13
N VAL A 53 -3.06 10.34 5.37
CA VAL A 53 -2.20 10.78 6.48
C VAL A 53 -1.85 12.26 6.35
N ALA A 54 -1.45 12.72 5.17
CA ALA A 54 -1.14 14.12 4.93
C ALA A 54 -2.34 15.04 5.20
N THR A 55 -3.53 14.63 4.78
CA THR A 55 -4.77 15.37 5.02
C THR A 55 -5.09 15.48 6.51
N LEU A 56 -4.99 14.37 7.25
CA LEU A 56 -5.21 14.35 8.70
C LEU A 56 -4.21 15.22 9.45
N SER A 57 -2.93 15.18 9.06
CA SER A 57 -1.90 16.06 9.63
C SER A 57 -2.18 17.54 9.35
N GLY A 58 -2.60 17.87 8.12
CA GLY A 58 -3.00 19.24 7.76
C GLY A 58 -4.18 19.74 8.59
N ASN A 59 -5.21 18.91 8.76
CA ASN A 59 -6.38 19.25 9.57
C ASN A 59 -6.01 19.43 11.04
N SER A 60 -5.17 18.56 11.60
CA SER A 60 -4.68 18.69 12.98
C SER A 60 -3.96 20.03 13.21
N ASN A 61 -3.12 20.45 12.25
CA ASN A 61 -2.45 21.75 12.33
C ASN A 61 -3.45 22.92 12.23
N ALA A 62 -4.45 22.82 11.34
CA ALA A 62 -5.47 23.85 11.19
C ALA A 62 -6.31 24.04 12.46
N TYR A 63 -6.68 22.93 13.12
CA TYR A 63 -7.37 22.98 14.41
C TYR A 63 -6.48 23.60 15.49
N ALA A 64 -5.22 23.18 15.61
CA ALA A 64 -4.30 23.76 16.59
C ALA A 64 -4.12 25.28 16.42
N LEU A 65 -3.99 25.76 15.18
CA LEU A 65 -3.91 27.19 14.88
C LEU A 65 -5.19 27.93 15.25
N THR A 66 -6.35 27.32 15.00
CA THR A 66 -7.65 27.90 15.35
C THR A 66 -7.83 27.98 16.86
N GLU A 67 -7.46 26.93 17.60
CA GLU A 67 -7.50 26.92 19.07
C GLU A 67 -6.58 28.00 19.66
N ALA A 68 -5.36 28.16 19.12
CA ALA A 68 -4.45 29.21 19.56
C ALA A 68 -5.00 30.61 19.32
N ALA A 69 -5.61 30.86 18.16
CA ALA A 69 -6.22 32.15 17.83
C ALA A 69 -7.42 32.47 18.75
N ASN A 70 -8.25 31.45 19.03
CA ASN A 70 -9.37 31.59 19.96
C ASN A 70 -8.89 31.89 21.39
N ALA A 71 -7.87 31.18 21.87
CA ALA A 71 -7.27 31.42 23.19
C ALA A 71 -6.69 32.84 23.31
N ALA A 72 -6.01 33.33 22.26
CA ALA A 72 -5.48 34.69 22.22
C ALA A 72 -6.57 35.78 22.19
N SER A 73 -7.78 35.45 21.72
CA SER A 73 -8.92 36.38 21.67
C SER A 73 -9.76 36.39 22.96
N ALA A 74 -9.63 35.34 23.79
CA ALA A 74 -10.41 35.17 25.01
C ALA A 74 -9.71 35.69 26.29
N GLY A 75 -8.41 35.96 26.22
CA GLY A 75 -7.61 36.60 27.29
C GLY A 75 -7.43 38.09 27.05
#